data_AF-A0A2E5ECZ3-F1
#
_entry.id   AF-A0A2E5ECZ3-F1
#
_cell.length_a   1.000
_cell.length_b   1.000
_cell.length_c   1.000
_cell.angle_alpha   90.00
_cell.angle_beta   90.00
_cell.angle_gamma   90.00
#
_symmetry.space_group_name_H-M   'P 1'
#
loop_
_entity.id
_entity.type
_entity.pdbx_description
1 polymer ?
#
loop_
_entity_poly.entity_id
_entity_poly.type
_entity_poly.pdbx_seq_one_letter_code
_entity_poly.pdbx_strand_id
1 'polypeptide(L)'
;MPSDQVAITARGLAKAYRLFDRGHHRLLQSMPFGLGHRFYREHWALQEMDIEVKRGESFAVIGRNGSGKSTFLQLLCGTTSPTRGWIETTGRIAPLLELGAGFAPEFTGRENVRLAASILGISRREIQERIERIIDFADLPEGFIDQPVKRYSSGMYARLAFSVAINVDADILVVDEILAVGDGAFVQKCMREIRRFKEHGTLFFVSHDTAAVLSLCDRAIWLDKGRLMRSGPSKEVVLEYEASLKQRAEGSTGHFEVSSRKMDEAIEDPRASSLRDLANSSVTDKPLFDPKSACFGEGGAEISSVRFLDDSGSPLDLLNGGEIVELEVTGTVSRTIDEPIVGFYVQDRLGQVLFADNTGFGSHKAAEPIGSGDGFRAAFRFQMPWLPVGEYSVGVAIADGPREESIPRHWIESAMTFRIHGSHVSLGLVGLPMLSITLDTLHASSACSEQS
;
A
#
# COMPACT_ATOMS: atom_id res chain seq x y z
N MET A 1 -4.10 28.84 -15.08
CA MET A 1 -4.10 28.17 -13.77
C MET A 1 -5.42 27.41 -13.63
N PRO A 2 -5.44 26.06 -13.71
CA PRO A 2 -6.68 25.27 -13.65
C PRO A 2 -6.98 24.69 -12.26
N SER A 3 -6.31 25.14 -11.19
CA SER A 3 -6.36 24.52 -9.84
C SER A 3 -7.67 24.72 -9.05
N ASP A 4 -8.63 25.50 -9.54
CA ASP A 4 -9.94 25.70 -8.91
C ASP A 4 -11.10 25.00 -9.64
N GLN A 5 -10.82 24.22 -10.68
CA GLN A 5 -11.86 23.40 -11.29
C GLN A 5 -12.17 22.18 -10.42
N VAL A 6 -13.44 22.01 -10.11
CA VAL A 6 -13.96 20.90 -9.31
C VAL A 6 -14.07 19.64 -10.19
N ALA A 7 -13.49 18.52 -9.72
CA ALA A 7 -13.54 17.23 -10.39
C ALA A 7 -14.78 16.42 -9.99
N ILE A 8 -15.15 16.48 -8.70
CA ILE A 8 -16.28 15.74 -8.13
C ILE A 8 -17.07 16.68 -7.22
N THR A 9 -18.38 16.74 -7.39
CA THR A 9 -19.29 17.40 -6.46
C THR A 9 -20.45 16.47 -6.13
N ALA A 10 -20.79 16.37 -4.85
CA ALA A 10 -22.05 15.80 -4.42
C ALA A 10 -22.73 16.72 -3.41
N ARG A 11 -24.06 16.83 -3.50
CA ARG A 11 -24.87 17.64 -2.59
C ARG A 11 -26.10 16.87 -2.12
N GLY A 12 -26.31 16.84 -0.80
CA GLY A 12 -27.40 16.12 -0.14
C GLY A 12 -27.43 14.64 -0.49
N LEU A 13 -26.29 14.04 -0.80
CA LEU A 13 -26.19 12.69 -1.36
C LEU A 13 -26.67 11.66 -0.34
N ALA A 14 -27.73 10.92 -0.66
CA ALA A 14 -28.26 9.88 0.19
C ALA A 14 -28.68 8.65 -0.61
N LYS A 15 -28.48 7.48 -0.02
CA LYS A 15 -28.82 6.18 -0.61
C LYS A 15 -29.46 5.26 0.41
N ALA A 16 -30.68 4.84 0.09
CA ALA A 16 -31.43 3.84 0.83
C ALA A 16 -31.62 2.58 -0.02
N TYR A 17 -31.38 1.43 0.59
CA TYR A 17 -31.75 0.13 0.03
C TYR A 17 -33.01 -0.39 0.70
N ARG A 18 -33.92 -0.93 -0.09
CA ARG A 18 -35.15 -1.57 0.40
C ARG A 18 -34.83 -3.03 0.73
N LEU A 19 -34.83 -3.36 2.01
CA LEU A 19 -34.67 -4.72 2.51
C LEU A 19 -36.05 -5.35 2.66
N PHE A 20 -36.25 -6.51 2.03
CA PHE A 20 -37.48 -7.28 2.11
C PHE A 20 -37.22 -8.54 2.93
N ASP A 21 -37.98 -8.75 3.99
CA ASP A 21 -37.80 -9.92 4.88
C ASP A 21 -38.15 -11.26 4.17
N ARG A 22 -38.97 -11.22 3.12
CA ARG A 22 -39.40 -12.40 2.33
C ARG A 22 -39.47 -12.08 0.84
N GLY A 23 -39.15 -13.05 -0.02
CA GLY A 23 -39.11 -12.85 -1.48
C GLY A 23 -40.44 -12.38 -2.10
N HIS A 24 -41.59 -12.88 -1.62
CA HIS A 24 -42.91 -12.48 -2.10
C HIS A 24 -43.34 -11.06 -1.64
N HIS A 25 -42.69 -10.48 -0.63
CA HIS A 25 -42.96 -9.10 -0.22
C HIS A 25 -42.61 -8.09 -1.32
N ARG A 26 -41.65 -8.41 -2.20
CA ARG A 26 -41.31 -7.58 -3.36
C ARG A 26 -42.49 -7.50 -4.35
N LEU A 27 -43.15 -8.62 -4.60
CA LEU A 27 -44.32 -8.70 -5.47
C LEU A 27 -45.53 -8.00 -4.85
N LEU A 28 -45.79 -8.23 -3.56
CA LEU A 28 -46.88 -7.57 -2.82
C LEU A 28 -46.71 -6.05 -2.79
N GLN A 29 -45.48 -5.54 -2.66
CA GLN A 29 -45.19 -4.10 -2.69
C GLN A 29 -45.38 -3.47 -4.08
N SER A 30 -45.29 -4.25 -5.15
CA SER A 30 -45.49 -3.79 -6.54
C SER A 30 -46.95 -3.88 -7.02
N MET A 31 -47.84 -4.55 -6.29
CA MET A 31 -49.25 -4.63 -6.65
C MET A 31 -50.02 -3.37 -6.25
N PRO A 32 -50.94 -2.87 -7.11
CA PRO A 32 -51.75 -1.68 -6.82
C PRO A 32 -52.77 -1.87 -5.68
N PHE A 33 -52.95 -3.09 -5.18
CA PHE A 33 -53.86 -3.43 -4.08
C PHE A 33 -53.21 -3.33 -2.68
N GLY A 34 -51.94 -2.93 -2.58
CA GLY A 34 -51.23 -2.73 -1.31
C GLY A 34 -51.54 -1.38 -0.66
N LEU A 35 -52.70 -1.27 0.01
CA LEU A 35 -53.05 -0.13 0.88
C LEU A 35 -52.00 0.05 1.99
N GLY A 36 -51.16 1.08 1.89
CA GLY A 36 -50.43 1.72 3.00
C GLY A 36 -49.37 0.91 3.77
N HIS A 37 -49.31 -0.41 3.62
CA HIS A 37 -48.36 -1.26 4.31
C HIS A 37 -47.02 -1.31 3.57
N ARG A 38 -45.96 -0.82 4.24
CA ARG A 38 -44.57 -0.98 3.77
C ARG A 38 -44.09 -2.39 4.10
N PHE A 39 -43.91 -3.21 3.07
CA PHE A 39 -43.38 -4.58 3.21
C PHE A 39 -41.84 -4.64 3.15
N TYR A 40 -41.19 -3.48 3.26
CA TYR A 40 -39.74 -3.33 3.24
C TYR A 40 -39.27 -2.44 4.38
N ARG A 41 -38.04 -2.69 4.85
CA ARG A 41 -37.30 -1.80 5.74
C ARG A 41 -36.30 -1.00 4.90
N GLU A 42 -36.15 0.28 5.21
CA GLU A 42 -35.13 1.12 4.56
C GLU A 42 -33.82 1.00 5.33
N HIS A 43 -32.79 0.55 4.65
CA HIS A 43 -31.42 0.61 5.15
C HIS A 43 -30.70 1.76 4.47
N TRP A 44 -30.44 2.82 5.24
CA TRP A 44 -29.75 4.01 4.77
C TRP A 44 -28.24 3.79 4.81
N ALA A 45 -27.68 3.44 3.64
CA ALA A 45 -26.25 3.23 3.47
C ALA A 45 -25.46 4.54 3.44
N LEU A 46 -26.08 5.62 2.95
CA LEU A 46 -25.55 6.99 3.00
C LEU A 46 -26.66 7.98 3.31
N GLN A 47 -26.34 8.98 4.12
CA GLN A 47 -27.28 9.97 4.66
C GLN A 47 -26.67 11.36 4.50
N GLU A 48 -27.24 12.14 3.58
CA GLU A 48 -27.04 13.59 3.44
C GLU A 48 -25.58 14.03 3.46
N MET A 49 -24.82 13.56 2.46
CA MET A 49 -23.42 13.93 2.29
C MET A 49 -23.23 15.05 1.27
N ASP A 50 -22.42 16.04 1.66
CA ASP A 50 -21.86 17.05 0.77
C ASP A 50 -20.36 16.80 0.60
N ILE A 51 -19.88 16.81 -0.64
CA ILE A 51 -18.47 16.60 -0.95
C ILE A 51 -18.05 17.44 -2.14
N GLU A 52 -16.81 17.92 -2.10
CA GLU A 52 -16.19 18.67 -3.19
C GLU A 52 -14.71 18.30 -3.26
N VAL A 53 -14.30 17.79 -4.43
CA VAL A 53 -12.92 17.37 -4.72
C VAL A 53 -12.44 18.14 -5.94
N LYS A 54 -11.31 18.84 -5.81
CA LYS A 54 -10.70 19.61 -6.88
C LYS A 54 -9.91 18.71 -7.84
N ARG A 55 -9.71 19.18 -9.08
CA ARG A 55 -8.84 18.48 -10.04
C ARG A 55 -7.40 18.45 -9.55
N GLY A 56 -6.76 17.28 -9.68
CA GLY A 56 -5.38 17.03 -9.22
C GLY A 56 -5.26 16.81 -7.70
N GLU A 57 -6.38 16.85 -6.97
CA GLU A 57 -6.39 16.57 -5.54
C GLU A 57 -6.33 15.06 -5.29
N SER A 58 -5.58 14.61 -4.29
CA SER A 58 -5.69 13.25 -3.77
C SER A 58 -6.55 13.21 -2.52
N PHE A 59 -7.64 12.47 -2.61
CA PHE A 59 -8.75 12.52 -1.67
C PHE A 59 -9.12 11.12 -1.17
N ALA A 60 -9.21 10.94 0.14
CA ALA A 60 -9.52 9.66 0.76
C ALA A 60 -10.94 9.56 1.35
N VAL A 61 -11.52 8.37 1.33
CA VAL A 61 -12.68 7.99 2.16
C VAL A 61 -12.27 6.91 3.13
N ILE A 62 -12.28 7.26 4.42
CA ILE A 62 -11.96 6.35 5.52
C ILE A 62 -13.18 6.00 6.34
N GLY A 63 -13.16 4.82 6.95
CA GLY A 63 -14.22 4.35 7.82
C GLY A 63 -14.26 2.83 7.92
N ARG A 64 -15.04 2.32 8.86
CA ARG A 64 -15.14 0.87 9.12
C ARG A 64 -15.90 0.14 8.01
N ASN A 65 -15.84 -1.18 8.05
CA ASN A 65 -16.72 -2.00 7.22
C ASN A 65 -18.18 -1.72 7.57
N GLY A 66 -19.01 -1.56 6.53
CA GLY A 66 -20.40 -1.16 6.69
C GLY A 66 -20.63 0.35 6.94
N SER A 67 -19.60 1.21 6.84
CA SER A 67 -19.80 2.66 6.99
C SER A 67 -20.40 3.37 5.77
N GLY A 68 -20.56 2.67 4.64
CA GLY A 68 -21.12 3.22 3.40
C GLY A 68 -20.11 3.52 2.29
N LYS A 69 -18.81 3.22 2.49
CA LYS A 69 -17.74 3.50 1.49
C LYS A 69 -18.02 2.90 0.11
N SER A 70 -18.30 1.59 0.04
CA SER A 70 -18.58 0.91 -1.23
C SER A 70 -19.84 1.45 -1.91
N THR A 71 -20.86 1.83 -1.13
CA THR A 71 -22.05 2.51 -1.68
C THR A 71 -21.71 3.89 -2.25
N PHE A 72 -20.85 4.65 -1.57
CA PHE A 72 -20.39 5.95 -2.05
C PHE A 72 -19.64 5.79 -3.38
N LEU A 73 -18.78 4.79 -3.46
CA LEU A 73 -18.04 4.45 -4.67
C LEU A 73 -18.95 4.06 -5.84
N GLN A 74 -19.97 3.24 -5.59
CA GLN A 74 -20.97 2.90 -6.61
C GLN A 74 -21.72 4.13 -7.14
N LEU A 75 -22.01 5.11 -6.28
CA LEU A 75 -22.62 6.38 -6.70
C LEU A 75 -21.63 7.21 -7.51
N LEU A 76 -20.37 7.31 -7.06
CA LEU A 76 -19.32 8.06 -7.74
C LEU A 76 -19.06 7.52 -9.14
N CYS A 77 -19.02 6.21 -9.30
CA CYS A 77 -18.79 5.54 -10.58
C CYS A 77 -20.05 5.42 -11.45
N GLY A 78 -21.21 5.89 -10.96
CA GLY A 78 -22.47 5.84 -11.69
C GLY A 78 -23.07 4.43 -11.85
N THR A 79 -22.58 3.42 -11.13
CA THR A 79 -23.15 2.06 -11.17
C THR A 79 -24.47 1.97 -10.39
N THR A 80 -24.75 2.94 -9.51
CA THR A 80 -26.05 3.10 -8.88
C THR A 80 -26.47 4.57 -8.82
N SER A 81 -27.78 4.84 -8.82
CA SER A 81 -28.31 6.20 -8.69
C SER A 81 -28.62 6.55 -7.23
N PRO A 82 -28.49 7.83 -6.82
CA PRO A 82 -28.85 8.26 -5.49
C PRO A 82 -30.36 8.13 -5.22
N THR A 83 -30.74 7.95 -3.95
CA THR A 83 -32.14 8.02 -3.52
C THR A 83 -32.58 9.47 -3.30
N ARG A 84 -31.67 10.32 -2.82
CA ARG A 84 -31.83 11.78 -2.69
C ARG A 84 -30.50 12.47 -2.98
N GLY A 85 -30.58 13.75 -3.33
CA GLY A 85 -29.42 14.54 -3.72
C GLY A 85 -28.88 14.15 -5.10
N TRP A 86 -27.68 14.61 -5.39
CA TRP A 86 -27.02 14.37 -6.67
C TRP A 86 -25.50 14.29 -6.51
N ILE A 87 -24.85 13.68 -7.50
CA ILE A 87 -23.41 13.60 -7.65
C ILE A 87 -23.07 13.87 -9.11
N GLU A 88 -22.06 14.70 -9.36
CA GLU A 88 -21.57 15.09 -10.67
C GLU A 88 -20.06 14.94 -10.71
N THR A 89 -19.56 14.43 -11.83
CA THR A 89 -18.14 14.13 -12.05
C THR A 89 -17.70 14.73 -13.38
N THR A 90 -16.60 15.47 -13.37
CA THR A 90 -16.08 16.19 -14.55
C THR A 90 -14.76 15.58 -15.01
N GLY A 91 -14.86 14.56 -15.85
CA GLY A 91 -13.72 13.85 -16.43
C GLY A 91 -14.01 12.35 -16.54
N ARG A 92 -13.07 11.61 -17.13
CA ARG A 92 -13.12 10.15 -17.23
C ARG A 92 -12.70 9.53 -15.90
N ILE A 93 -13.56 8.68 -15.36
CA ILE A 93 -13.29 7.90 -14.14
C ILE A 93 -12.78 6.53 -14.54
N ALA A 94 -11.63 6.13 -14.00
CA ALA A 94 -11.16 4.74 -14.03
C ALA A 94 -11.36 4.11 -12.65
N PRO A 95 -12.41 3.29 -12.45
CA PRO A 95 -12.63 2.58 -11.21
C PRO A 95 -11.85 1.27 -11.11
N LEU A 96 -11.09 1.10 -10.02
CA LEU A 96 -10.45 -0.17 -9.63
C LEU A 96 -11.32 -1.00 -8.67
N LEU A 97 -12.56 -0.59 -8.46
CA LEU A 97 -13.51 -1.14 -7.49
C LEU A 97 -14.01 -2.54 -7.83
N GLU A 98 -14.07 -2.82 -9.12
CA GLU A 98 -14.53 -4.08 -9.66
C GLU A 98 -13.47 -4.53 -10.66
N LEU A 99 -12.28 -4.87 -10.17
CA LEU A 99 -11.21 -5.40 -11.01
C LEU A 99 -11.78 -6.52 -11.88
N GLY A 100 -11.72 -6.34 -13.20
CA GLY A 100 -12.23 -7.28 -14.19
C GLY A 100 -13.73 -7.22 -14.45
N ALA A 101 -14.46 -6.23 -13.92
CA ALA A 101 -15.80 -5.90 -14.39
C ALA A 101 -15.74 -5.58 -15.89
N GLY A 102 -16.49 -6.35 -16.67
CA GLY A 102 -16.41 -6.30 -18.13
C GLY A 102 -15.48 -7.34 -18.75
N PHE A 103 -14.76 -8.15 -17.97
CA PHE A 103 -14.09 -9.33 -18.51
C PHE A 103 -15.11 -10.43 -18.81
N ALA A 104 -15.01 -10.99 -20.01
CA ALA A 104 -15.70 -12.19 -20.42
C ALA A 104 -14.82 -13.43 -20.10
N PRO A 105 -15.28 -14.36 -19.24
CA PRO A 105 -14.47 -15.51 -18.81
C PRO A 105 -14.02 -16.42 -19.96
N GLU A 106 -14.82 -16.48 -21.03
CA GLU A 106 -14.55 -17.28 -22.23
C GLU A 106 -13.54 -16.62 -23.17
N PHE A 107 -13.30 -15.31 -23.04
CA PHE A 107 -12.37 -14.58 -23.88
C PHE A 107 -10.94 -14.72 -23.36
N THR A 108 -9.97 -14.62 -24.27
CA THR A 108 -8.55 -14.56 -23.94
C THR A 108 -8.22 -13.29 -23.14
N GLY A 109 -7.09 -13.26 -22.44
CA GLY A 109 -6.62 -12.05 -21.77
C GLY A 109 -6.49 -10.87 -22.73
N ARG A 110 -5.94 -11.09 -23.93
CA ARG A 110 -5.80 -10.06 -24.97
C ARG A 110 -7.15 -9.50 -25.43
N GLU A 111 -8.16 -10.34 -25.61
CA GLU A 111 -9.52 -9.91 -25.95
C GLU A 111 -10.17 -9.13 -24.80
N ASN A 112 -9.96 -9.58 -23.57
CA ASN A 112 -10.44 -8.90 -22.37
C ASN A 112 -9.80 -7.52 -22.16
N VAL A 113 -8.52 -7.36 -22.47
CA VAL A 113 -7.84 -6.04 -22.48
C VAL A 113 -8.55 -5.09 -23.44
N ARG A 114 -8.83 -5.53 -24.67
CA ARG A 114 -9.53 -4.70 -25.67
C ARG A 114 -10.95 -4.35 -25.21
N LEU A 115 -11.67 -5.33 -24.66
CA LEU A 115 -13.04 -5.17 -24.20
C LEU A 115 -13.11 -4.16 -23.04
N ALA A 116 -12.32 -4.38 -21.99
CA ALA A 116 -12.30 -3.50 -20.82
C ALA A 116 -11.81 -2.09 -21.15
N ALA A 117 -10.76 -1.95 -21.96
CA ALA A 117 -10.29 -0.64 -22.43
C ALA A 117 -11.38 0.12 -23.23
N SER A 118 -12.16 -0.59 -24.05
CA SER A 118 -13.28 -0.01 -24.79
C SER A 118 -14.41 0.45 -23.87
N ILE A 119 -14.72 -0.34 -22.83
CA ILE A 119 -15.72 0.02 -21.80
C ILE A 119 -15.30 1.29 -21.06
N LEU A 120 -14.00 1.46 -20.82
CA LEU A 120 -13.41 2.66 -20.21
C LEU A 120 -13.30 3.86 -21.17
N GLY A 121 -13.86 3.74 -22.39
CA GLY A 121 -13.95 4.84 -23.34
C GLY A 121 -12.69 5.10 -24.16
N ILE A 122 -11.76 4.13 -24.24
CA ILE A 122 -10.59 4.22 -25.12
C ILE A 122 -10.99 3.87 -26.57
N SER A 123 -10.53 4.66 -27.53
CA SER A 123 -10.75 4.36 -28.95
C SER A 123 -9.95 3.12 -29.40
N ARG A 124 -10.44 2.40 -30.42
CA ARG A 124 -9.72 1.23 -30.97
C ARG A 124 -8.27 1.53 -31.37
N ARG A 125 -7.99 2.74 -31.88
CA ARG A 125 -6.65 3.17 -32.27
C ARG A 125 -5.73 3.26 -31.06
N GLU A 126 -6.16 3.93 -30.00
CA GLU A 126 -5.40 4.08 -28.76
C GLU A 126 -5.18 2.74 -28.06
N ILE A 127 -6.17 1.83 -28.10
CA ILE A 127 -6.00 0.47 -27.59
C ILE A 127 -4.86 -0.24 -28.32
N GLN A 128 -4.81 -0.17 -29.65
CA GLN A 128 -3.79 -0.84 -30.45
C GLN A 128 -2.37 -0.32 -30.17
N GLU A 129 -2.24 0.96 -29.82
CA GLU A 129 -0.96 1.60 -29.46
C GLU A 129 -0.48 1.24 -28.05
N ARG A 130 -1.39 0.79 -27.17
CA ARG A 130 -1.12 0.59 -25.73
C ARG A 130 -1.20 -0.87 -25.28
N ILE A 131 -1.80 -1.75 -26.09
CA ILE A 131 -2.12 -3.12 -25.68
C ILE A 131 -0.89 -3.89 -25.22
N GLU A 132 0.25 -3.77 -25.91
CA GLU A 132 1.48 -4.46 -25.50
C GLU A 132 2.01 -3.92 -24.17
N ARG A 133 2.00 -2.59 -23.95
CA ARG A 133 2.35 -1.99 -22.65
C ARG A 133 1.47 -2.50 -21.51
N ILE A 134 0.17 -2.67 -21.76
CA ILE A 134 -0.77 -3.21 -20.76
C ILE A 134 -0.42 -4.66 -20.43
N ILE A 135 -0.12 -5.46 -21.45
CA ILE A 135 0.25 -6.88 -21.29
C ILE A 135 1.57 -7.01 -20.53
N ASP A 136 2.57 -6.22 -20.91
CA ASP A 136 3.87 -6.16 -20.24
C ASP A 136 3.75 -5.69 -18.79
N PHE A 137 2.84 -4.74 -18.51
CA PHE A 137 2.58 -4.31 -17.15
C PHE A 137 1.98 -5.42 -16.29
N ALA A 138 1.05 -6.20 -16.85
CA ALA A 138 0.42 -7.32 -16.15
C ALA A 138 1.42 -8.42 -15.75
N ASP A 139 2.50 -8.56 -16.53
CA ASP A 139 3.61 -9.48 -16.27
C ASP A 139 3.07 -10.91 -16.04
N LEU A 140 2.15 -11.33 -16.92
CA LEU A 140 1.56 -12.67 -16.86
C LEU A 140 2.58 -13.72 -17.35
N PRO A 141 2.51 -14.97 -16.85
CA PRO A 141 3.37 -16.03 -17.35
C PRO A 141 3.23 -16.23 -18.87
N GLU A 142 4.31 -16.65 -19.51
CA GLU A 142 4.39 -16.76 -20.97
C GLU A 142 3.24 -17.62 -21.54
N GLY A 143 2.63 -17.13 -22.63
CA GLY A 143 1.52 -17.81 -23.30
C GLY A 143 0.15 -17.71 -22.61
N PHE A 144 0.04 -17.17 -21.40
CA PHE A 144 -1.25 -17.03 -20.73
C PHE A 144 -2.12 -15.91 -21.30
N ILE A 145 -1.54 -14.87 -21.88
CA ILE A 145 -2.30 -13.74 -22.43
C ILE A 145 -3.30 -14.16 -23.51
N ASP A 146 -2.98 -15.22 -24.26
CA ASP A 146 -3.83 -15.80 -25.31
C ASP A 146 -4.66 -17.01 -24.81
N GLN A 147 -4.69 -17.25 -23.50
CA GLN A 147 -5.58 -18.23 -22.85
C GLN A 147 -6.85 -17.57 -22.32
N PRO A 148 -7.99 -18.29 -22.31
CA PRO A 148 -9.22 -17.80 -21.70
C PRO A 148 -9.05 -17.41 -20.24
N VAL A 149 -9.59 -16.26 -19.84
CA VAL A 149 -9.42 -15.69 -18.49
C VAL A 149 -10.02 -16.58 -17.39
N LYS A 150 -11.00 -17.45 -17.70
CA LYS A 150 -11.49 -18.46 -16.75
C LYS A 150 -10.42 -19.45 -16.25
N ARG A 151 -9.27 -19.54 -16.92
CA ARG A 151 -8.13 -20.37 -16.52
C ARG A 151 -7.13 -19.64 -15.64
N TYR A 152 -7.32 -18.33 -15.42
CA TYR A 152 -6.39 -17.51 -14.65
C TYR A 152 -6.57 -17.78 -13.16
N SER A 153 -5.48 -17.69 -12.41
CA SER A 153 -5.58 -17.54 -10.96
C SER A 153 -6.21 -16.17 -10.62
N SER A 154 -6.70 -16.02 -9.38
CA SER A 154 -7.19 -14.73 -8.87
C SER A 154 -6.13 -13.61 -8.98
N GLY A 155 -4.86 -13.94 -8.73
CA GLY A 155 -3.74 -13.01 -8.88
C GLY A 155 -3.52 -12.58 -10.33
N MET A 156 -3.48 -13.51 -11.27
CA MET A 156 -3.34 -13.19 -12.71
C MET A 156 -4.51 -12.35 -13.23
N TYR A 157 -5.72 -12.68 -12.79
CA TYR A 157 -6.93 -11.93 -13.13
C TYR A 157 -6.84 -10.48 -12.63
N ALA A 158 -6.51 -10.29 -11.35
CA ALA A 158 -6.35 -8.98 -10.74
C ALA A 158 -5.22 -8.18 -11.40
N ARG A 159 -4.08 -8.82 -11.69
CA ARG A 159 -2.95 -8.21 -12.40
C ARG A 159 -3.36 -7.65 -13.75
N LEU A 160 -4.03 -8.46 -14.58
CA LEU A 160 -4.48 -8.01 -15.90
C LEU A 160 -5.52 -6.88 -15.80
N ALA A 161 -6.49 -7.01 -14.88
CA ALA A 161 -7.52 -5.99 -14.66
C ALA A 161 -6.91 -4.64 -14.23
N PHE A 162 -5.98 -4.66 -13.27
CA PHE A 162 -5.29 -3.46 -12.81
C PHE A 162 -4.47 -2.84 -13.94
N SER A 163 -3.75 -3.67 -14.70
CA SER A 163 -2.90 -3.22 -15.81
C SER A 163 -3.68 -2.45 -16.86
N VAL A 164 -4.90 -2.90 -17.18
CA VAL A 164 -5.80 -2.17 -18.08
C VAL A 164 -6.14 -0.82 -17.47
N ALA A 165 -6.65 -0.81 -16.24
CA ALA A 165 -7.19 0.39 -15.62
C ALA A 165 -6.16 1.49 -15.39
N ILE A 166 -4.92 1.15 -15.03
CA ILE A 166 -3.85 2.14 -14.78
C ILE A 166 -3.25 2.73 -16.07
N ASN A 167 -3.36 2.01 -17.20
CA ASN A 167 -2.84 2.46 -18.50
C ASN A 167 -3.90 3.18 -19.36
N VAL A 168 -5.12 3.33 -18.83
CA VAL A 168 -6.17 4.16 -19.41
C VAL A 168 -5.95 5.62 -19.01
N ASP A 169 -6.03 6.54 -19.97
CA ASP A 169 -5.98 7.98 -19.67
C ASP A 169 -7.24 8.40 -18.90
N ALA A 170 -7.17 8.37 -17.58
CA ALA A 170 -8.23 8.81 -16.69
C ALA A 170 -7.92 10.20 -16.12
N ASP A 171 -8.97 11.00 -15.92
CA ASP A 171 -8.87 12.26 -15.17
C ASP A 171 -8.98 12.01 -13.65
N ILE A 172 -9.70 10.94 -13.29
CA ILE A 172 -9.97 10.51 -11.92
C ILE A 172 -9.69 9.02 -11.80
N LEU A 173 -8.71 8.64 -10.99
CA LEU A 173 -8.43 7.25 -10.64
C LEU A 173 -9.09 6.92 -9.31
N VAL A 174 -10.03 5.98 -9.32
CA VAL A 174 -10.71 5.53 -8.10
C VAL A 174 -10.12 4.20 -7.67
N VAL A 175 -9.59 4.18 -6.47
CA VAL A 175 -8.83 3.06 -5.92
C VAL A 175 -9.54 2.54 -4.69
N ASP A 176 -9.87 1.25 -4.69
CA ASP A 176 -10.42 0.55 -3.51
C ASP A 176 -9.34 -0.26 -2.80
N GLU A 177 -9.63 -0.65 -1.56
CA GLU A 177 -8.81 -1.47 -0.67
C GLU A 177 -8.30 -2.78 -1.29
N ILE A 178 -8.93 -3.23 -2.38
CA ILE A 178 -8.64 -4.43 -3.17
C ILE A 178 -7.29 -4.35 -3.90
N LEU A 179 -6.57 -3.23 -3.87
CA LEU A 179 -5.16 -3.18 -4.30
C LEU A 179 -4.26 -4.23 -3.63
N ALA A 180 -4.68 -4.81 -2.50
CA ALA A 180 -3.99 -5.92 -1.85
C ALA A 180 -4.16 -7.29 -2.56
N VAL A 181 -4.82 -7.37 -3.72
CA VAL A 181 -4.94 -8.61 -4.50
C VAL A 181 -3.78 -8.72 -5.49
N GLY A 182 -2.70 -9.37 -5.07
CA GLY A 182 -1.49 -9.60 -5.85
C GLY A 182 -0.34 -10.04 -4.94
N ASP A 183 0.80 -10.43 -5.53
CA ASP A 183 2.05 -10.60 -4.78
C ASP A 183 2.63 -9.23 -4.38
N GLY A 184 3.47 -9.19 -3.34
CA GLY A 184 4.03 -7.94 -2.82
C GLY A 184 4.75 -7.10 -3.88
N ALA A 185 5.47 -7.73 -4.81
CA ALA A 185 6.18 -7.04 -5.89
C ALA A 185 5.22 -6.36 -6.89
N PHE A 186 4.10 -7.00 -7.23
CA PHE A 186 3.08 -6.39 -8.08
C PHE A 186 2.38 -5.22 -7.37
N VAL A 187 2.09 -5.34 -6.07
CA VAL A 187 1.52 -4.24 -5.28
C VAL A 187 2.45 -3.02 -5.29
N GLN A 188 3.77 -3.22 -5.17
CA GLN A 188 4.76 -2.13 -5.34
C GLN A 188 4.64 -1.42 -6.68
N LYS A 189 4.59 -2.20 -7.76
CA LYS A 189 4.45 -1.71 -9.13
C LYS A 189 3.18 -0.88 -9.28
N CYS A 190 2.06 -1.35 -8.72
CA CYS A 190 0.79 -0.62 -8.67
C CYS A 190 0.90 0.71 -7.91
N MET A 191 1.50 0.70 -6.72
CA MET A 191 1.66 1.88 -5.88
C MET A 191 2.52 2.95 -6.54
N ARG A 192 3.57 2.55 -7.27
CA ARG A 192 4.39 3.47 -8.05
C ARG A 192 3.58 4.17 -9.15
N GLU A 193 2.80 3.42 -9.93
CA GLU A 193 1.97 4.04 -10.96
C GLU A 193 0.86 4.93 -10.38
N ILE A 194 0.32 4.59 -9.21
CA ILE A 194 -0.63 5.47 -8.50
C ILE A 194 0.03 6.78 -8.08
N ARG A 195 1.27 6.72 -7.56
CA ARG A 195 2.04 7.92 -7.21
C ARG A 195 2.34 8.77 -8.45
N ARG A 196 2.72 8.14 -9.56
CA ARG A 196 2.92 8.82 -10.84
C ARG A 196 1.63 9.46 -11.35
N PHE A 197 0.51 8.75 -11.26
CA PHE A 197 -0.81 9.26 -11.64
C PHE A 197 -1.19 10.50 -10.81
N LYS A 198 -0.87 10.52 -9.51
CA LYS A 198 -1.11 11.68 -8.63
C LYS A 198 -0.44 12.97 -9.12
N GLU A 199 0.67 12.88 -9.86
CA GLU A 199 1.36 14.06 -10.38
C GLU A 199 0.54 14.83 -11.43
N HIS A 200 -0.40 14.16 -12.11
CA HIS A 200 -1.14 14.74 -13.24
C HIS A 200 -2.67 14.49 -13.20
N GLY A 201 -3.18 13.67 -12.29
CA GLY A 201 -4.58 13.27 -12.21
C GLY A 201 -5.17 13.40 -10.79
N THR A 202 -6.48 13.20 -10.67
CA THR A 202 -7.21 13.26 -9.39
C THR A 202 -7.30 11.85 -8.79
N LEU A 203 -6.73 11.62 -7.61
CA LEU A 203 -6.74 10.31 -6.96
C LEU A 203 -7.89 10.25 -5.94
N PHE A 204 -8.78 9.28 -6.09
CA PHE A 204 -9.84 9.01 -5.12
C PHE A 204 -9.59 7.66 -4.45
N PHE A 205 -9.12 7.67 -3.21
CA PHE A 205 -8.69 6.46 -2.49
C PHE A 205 -9.71 6.07 -1.43
N VAL A 206 -10.09 4.80 -1.37
CA VAL A 206 -10.96 4.28 -0.32
C VAL A 206 -10.24 3.18 0.41
N SER A 207 -10.04 3.38 1.71
CA SER A 207 -9.33 2.42 2.53
C SER A 207 -9.67 2.60 4.01
N HIS A 208 -9.49 1.53 4.78
CA HIS A 208 -9.43 1.62 6.24
C HIS A 208 -7.99 1.69 6.77
N ASP A 209 -6.98 1.52 5.90
CA ASP A 209 -5.56 1.66 6.21
C ASP A 209 -5.17 3.14 6.29
N THR A 210 -4.91 3.62 7.50
CA THR A 210 -4.59 5.02 7.77
C THR A 210 -3.19 5.39 7.27
N ALA A 211 -2.23 4.47 7.25
CA ALA A 211 -0.88 4.75 6.76
C ALA A 211 -0.88 5.00 5.25
N ALA A 212 -1.60 4.16 4.49
CA ALA A 212 -1.77 4.35 3.05
C ALA A 212 -2.46 5.69 2.73
N VAL A 213 -3.49 6.05 3.50
CA VAL A 213 -4.21 7.32 3.36
C VAL A 213 -3.28 8.51 3.59
N LEU A 214 -2.47 8.48 4.66
CA LEU A 214 -1.52 9.55 4.97
C LEU A 214 -0.40 9.68 3.93
N SER A 215 -0.03 8.57 3.30
CA SER A 215 1.01 8.53 2.26
C SER A 215 0.50 9.05 0.91
N LEU A 216 -0.73 8.73 0.53
CA LEU A 216 -1.27 9.01 -0.80
C LEU A 216 -2.13 10.29 -0.86
N CYS A 217 -2.90 10.57 0.19
CA CYS A 217 -4.00 11.54 0.15
C CYS A 217 -3.70 12.80 0.96
N ASP A 218 -4.03 13.95 0.37
CA ASP A 218 -3.85 15.26 1.00
C ASP A 218 -5.09 15.63 1.84
N ARG A 219 -6.28 15.22 1.39
CA ARG A 219 -7.56 15.40 2.10
C ARG A 219 -8.28 14.07 2.29
N ALA A 220 -9.14 14.01 3.29
CA ALA A 220 -9.93 12.83 3.57
C ALA A 220 -11.32 13.19 4.11
N ILE A 221 -12.22 12.22 4.04
CA ILE A 221 -13.46 12.19 4.82
C ILE A 221 -13.54 10.92 5.64
N TRP A 222 -14.11 11.06 6.83
CA TRP A 222 -14.44 9.93 7.69
C TRP A 222 -15.94 9.66 7.67
N LEU A 223 -16.31 8.43 7.26
CA LEU A 223 -17.67 7.90 7.30
C LEU A 223 -17.88 6.95 8.47
N ASP A 224 -18.96 7.15 9.22
CA ASP A 224 -19.48 6.19 10.21
C ASP A 224 -20.99 5.99 9.99
N LYS A 225 -21.41 4.73 9.81
CA LYS A 225 -22.82 4.34 9.60
C LYS A 225 -23.57 5.19 8.57
N GLY A 226 -22.92 5.49 7.45
CA GLY A 226 -23.50 6.25 6.34
C GLY A 226 -23.53 7.76 6.55
N ARG A 227 -22.92 8.29 7.61
CA ARG A 227 -22.84 9.73 7.90
C ARG A 227 -21.42 10.24 7.77
N LEU A 228 -21.29 11.46 7.28
CA LEU A 228 -20.03 12.19 7.27
C LEU A 228 -19.73 12.71 8.67
N MET A 229 -18.67 12.20 9.29
CA MET A 229 -18.24 12.58 10.63
C MET A 229 -17.27 13.76 10.59
N ARG A 230 -16.33 13.72 9.65
CA ARG A 230 -15.29 14.73 9.47
C ARG A 230 -14.86 14.83 8.01
N SER A 231 -14.48 16.03 7.59
CA SER A 231 -13.87 16.32 6.29
C SER A 231 -12.76 17.35 6.49
N GLY A 232 -11.61 17.16 5.86
CA GLY A 232 -10.48 18.07 6.05
C GLY A 232 -9.16 17.49 5.53
N PRO A 233 -8.02 18.06 5.97
CA PRO A 233 -6.69 17.48 5.73
C PRO A 233 -6.62 16.03 6.23
N SER A 234 -5.97 15.16 5.45
CA SER A 234 -5.92 13.71 5.74
C SER A 234 -5.37 13.42 7.14
N LYS A 235 -4.31 14.13 7.56
CA LYS A 235 -3.68 14.02 8.89
C LYS A 235 -4.66 14.23 10.04
N GLU A 236 -5.48 15.28 9.98
CA GLU A 236 -6.45 15.62 11.03
C GLU A 236 -7.58 14.60 11.08
N VAL A 237 -8.11 14.24 9.91
CA VAL A 237 -9.23 13.29 9.79
C VAL A 237 -8.82 11.90 10.25
N VAL A 238 -7.60 11.45 9.91
CA VAL A 238 -7.03 10.18 10.37
C VAL A 238 -6.83 10.20 11.89
N LEU A 239 -6.27 11.28 12.45
CA LEU A 239 -6.08 11.42 13.89
C LEU A 239 -7.40 11.29 14.66
N GLU A 240 -8.45 11.99 14.22
CA GLU A 240 -9.77 11.91 14.83
C GLU A 240 -10.41 10.53 14.66
N TYR A 241 -10.26 9.91 13.50
CA TYR A 241 -10.74 8.55 13.24
C TYR A 241 -10.06 7.54 14.18
N GLU A 242 -8.73 7.56 14.28
CA GLU A 242 -7.97 6.69 15.18
C GLU A 242 -8.30 6.95 16.65
N ALA A 243 -8.43 8.21 17.05
CA ALA A 243 -8.89 8.58 18.39
C ALA A 243 -10.29 8.02 18.67
N SER A 244 -11.20 8.01 17.69
CA SER A 244 -12.54 7.42 17.85
C SER A 244 -12.53 5.89 17.97
N LEU A 245 -11.60 5.21 17.28
CA LEU A 245 -11.39 3.78 17.41
C LEU A 245 -10.83 3.45 18.79
N LYS A 246 -9.84 4.23 19.24
CA LYS A 246 -9.22 4.12 20.56
C LYS A 246 -10.20 4.45 21.67
N GLN A 247 -10.97 5.54 21.63
CA GLN A 247 -11.99 5.87 22.64
C GLN A 247 -13.09 4.82 22.76
N ARG A 248 -13.41 4.12 21.68
CA ARG A 248 -14.35 2.99 21.69
C ARG A 248 -13.71 1.70 22.21
N ALA A 249 -12.39 1.57 22.16
CA ALA A 249 -11.62 0.45 22.68
C ALA A 249 -11.14 0.68 24.13
N GLU A 250 -10.89 1.93 24.51
CA GLU A 250 -10.11 2.36 25.67
C GLU A 250 -10.57 3.78 26.06
N GLY A 251 -11.24 3.93 27.19
CA GLY A 251 -11.44 5.25 27.78
C GLY A 251 -10.10 5.81 28.31
N SER A 252 -9.79 7.06 27.95
CA SER A 252 -8.78 7.97 28.53
C SER A 252 -7.50 8.23 27.71
N THR A 253 -7.14 9.51 27.63
CA THR A 253 -6.07 10.13 26.83
C THR A 253 -5.10 10.92 27.73
N GLY A 254 -3.79 10.96 27.40
CA GLY A 254 -2.86 11.93 27.99
C GLY A 254 -1.44 11.88 27.40
N HIS A 255 -0.85 13.06 27.13
CA HIS A 255 0.42 13.32 26.44
C HIS A 255 1.68 13.18 27.33
N PHE A 256 2.84 12.95 26.68
CA PHE A 256 4.18 12.80 27.29
C PHE A 256 5.20 13.78 26.69
N GLU A 257 6.13 14.27 27.51
CA GLU A 257 7.40 14.90 27.10
C GLU A 257 8.57 14.00 27.53
N VAL A 258 9.60 13.87 26.69
CA VAL A 258 10.80 13.05 26.96
C VAL A 258 12.07 13.85 26.66
N SER A 259 13.01 13.80 27.59
CA SER A 259 14.39 14.28 27.46
C SER A 259 15.34 13.08 27.26
N SER A 260 16.25 13.16 26.28
CA SER A 260 17.16 12.07 25.90
C SER A 260 18.62 12.31 26.31
N ARG A 261 19.34 11.20 26.58
CA ARG A 261 20.81 11.10 26.54
C ARG A 261 21.21 9.88 25.69
N LYS A 262 22.28 10.02 24.90
CA LYS A 262 22.84 9.02 23.99
C LYS A 262 23.74 8.01 24.70
N MET A 263 23.73 6.75 24.25
CA MET A 263 24.88 5.84 24.39
C MET A 263 24.84 4.72 23.32
N ASP A 264 26.04 4.26 22.94
CA ASP A 264 26.36 3.34 21.85
C ASP A 264 26.58 1.90 22.37
N GLU A 265 25.70 0.96 22.02
CA GLU A 265 25.92 -0.49 21.89
C GLU A 265 24.64 -1.14 21.32
N ALA A 266 24.74 -2.30 20.66
CA ALA A 266 23.58 -2.99 20.10
C ALA A 266 22.61 -3.40 21.21
N ILE A 267 21.37 -2.89 21.15
CA ILE A 267 20.44 -2.96 22.28
C ILE A 267 19.55 -4.20 22.13
N GLU A 268 19.57 -5.09 23.11
CA GLU A 268 18.67 -6.24 23.19
C GLU A 268 17.37 -5.85 23.91
N ASP A 269 16.22 -6.08 23.25
CA ASP A 269 14.91 -5.89 23.89
C ASP A 269 14.65 -7.06 24.86
N PRO A 270 14.28 -6.81 26.13
CA PRO A 270 14.05 -7.86 27.12
C PRO A 270 12.90 -8.83 26.74
N ARG A 271 12.07 -8.49 25.75
CA ARG A 271 11.01 -9.36 25.21
C ARG A 271 11.47 -10.20 24.01
N ALA A 272 12.69 -10.01 23.52
CA ALA A 272 13.14 -10.59 22.25
C ALA A 272 13.09 -12.13 22.23
N SER A 273 13.49 -12.79 23.31
CA SER A 273 13.49 -14.26 23.42
C SER A 273 12.09 -14.84 23.28
N SER A 274 11.11 -14.30 24.01
CA SER A 274 9.71 -14.78 23.95
C SER A 274 9.06 -14.54 22.58
N LEU A 275 9.39 -13.45 21.90
CA LEU A 275 8.88 -13.16 20.55
C LEU A 275 9.44 -14.12 19.49
N ARG A 276 10.72 -14.52 19.62
CA ARG A 276 11.34 -15.52 18.73
C ARG A 276 10.67 -16.88 18.87
N ASP A 277 10.38 -17.32 20.10
CA ASP A 277 9.70 -18.60 20.36
C ASP A 277 8.28 -18.63 19.75
N LEU A 278 7.56 -17.51 19.78
CA LEU A 278 6.26 -17.36 19.12
C LEU A 278 6.36 -17.45 17.59
N ALA A 279 7.34 -16.78 16.98
CA ALA A 279 7.54 -16.74 15.53
C ALA A 279 7.95 -18.10 14.94
N ASN A 280 8.74 -18.89 15.66
CA ASN A 280 9.27 -20.18 15.19
C ASN A 280 8.25 -21.33 15.12
N SER A 281 7.03 -21.12 15.63
CA SER A 281 6.03 -22.19 15.77
C SER A 281 5.26 -22.53 14.48
N SER A 282 5.37 -21.75 13.40
CA SER A 282 4.60 -21.95 12.15
C SER A 282 5.14 -21.17 10.94
N VAL A 283 6.20 -21.61 10.24
CA VAL A 283 6.65 -20.90 9.01
C VAL A 283 7.23 -21.83 7.93
N THR A 284 6.86 -21.57 6.67
CA THR A 284 7.38 -22.21 5.43
C THR A 284 7.89 -21.19 4.38
N ASP A 285 7.85 -19.88 4.66
CA ASP A 285 8.19 -18.81 3.70
C ASP A 285 9.63 -18.30 3.93
N LYS A 286 10.52 -18.57 2.98
CA LYS A 286 11.94 -18.18 3.02
C LYS A 286 12.20 -16.89 2.24
N PRO A 287 13.16 -16.05 2.66
CA PRO A 287 13.66 -14.95 1.84
C PRO A 287 14.08 -15.44 0.46
N LEU A 288 13.49 -14.84 -0.58
CA LEU A 288 13.69 -15.25 -1.96
C LEU A 288 14.32 -14.11 -2.74
N PHE A 289 15.49 -14.35 -3.32
CA PHE A 289 16.11 -13.45 -4.30
C PHE A 289 15.46 -13.66 -5.67
N ASP A 290 15.00 -12.57 -6.30
CA ASP A 290 14.44 -12.58 -7.65
C ASP A 290 15.27 -11.68 -8.59
N PRO A 291 16.19 -12.25 -9.37
CA PRO A 291 16.99 -11.50 -10.33
C PRO A 291 16.18 -10.96 -11.51
N LYS A 292 14.92 -11.38 -11.69
CA LYS A 292 14.03 -10.92 -12.78
C LYS A 292 13.11 -9.78 -12.37
N SER A 293 13.21 -9.32 -11.12
CA SER A 293 12.48 -8.16 -10.62
C SER A 293 12.82 -6.91 -11.43
N ALA A 294 11.93 -5.92 -11.46
CA ALA A 294 12.08 -4.73 -12.28
C ALA A 294 13.43 -4.05 -12.01
N CYS A 295 14.23 -3.92 -13.07
CA CYS A 295 15.58 -3.38 -13.00
C CYS A 295 15.80 -2.22 -13.99
N PHE A 296 16.69 -1.31 -13.64
CA PHE A 296 17.11 -0.19 -14.49
C PHE A 296 18.58 0.16 -14.25
N GLY A 297 19.20 0.89 -15.17
CA GLY A 297 20.60 1.32 -15.09
C GLY A 297 21.25 1.38 -16.46
N GLU A 298 22.38 2.06 -16.56
CA GLU A 298 23.12 2.18 -17.83
C GLU A 298 23.87 0.89 -18.25
N GLY A 299 23.72 -0.18 -17.46
CA GLY A 299 24.46 -1.43 -17.62
C GLY A 299 25.92 -1.29 -17.18
N GLY A 300 26.74 -2.28 -17.53
CA GLY A 300 28.15 -2.31 -17.13
C GLY A 300 28.41 -3.01 -15.79
N ALA A 301 27.38 -3.31 -15.00
CA ALA A 301 27.43 -4.23 -13.88
C ALA A 301 26.13 -5.04 -13.79
N GLU A 302 26.19 -6.20 -13.14
CA GLU A 302 25.06 -7.10 -12.91
C GLU A 302 25.11 -7.60 -11.47
N ILE A 303 23.98 -7.56 -10.77
CA ILE A 303 23.83 -8.05 -9.39
C ILE A 303 23.31 -9.48 -9.51
N SER A 304 24.06 -10.45 -9.00
CA SER A 304 23.79 -11.87 -9.18
C SER A 304 23.26 -12.55 -7.91
N SER A 305 23.44 -11.94 -6.73
CA SER A 305 22.89 -12.45 -5.48
C SER A 305 22.69 -11.37 -4.43
N VAL A 306 21.58 -11.46 -3.71
CA VAL A 306 21.31 -10.72 -2.47
C VAL A 306 20.93 -11.74 -1.40
N ARG A 307 21.55 -11.70 -0.22
CA ARG A 307 21.32 -12.67 0.88
C ARG A 307 21.40 -11.99 2.25
N PHE A 308 20.55 -12.39 3.18
CA PHE A 308 20.78 -12.13 4.60
C PHE A 308 21.58 -13.29 5.20
N LEU A 309 22.61 -12.96 5.97
CA LEU A 309 23.49 -13.91 6.64
C LEU A 309 23.43 -13.70 8.16
N ASP A 310 23.59 -14.78 8.91
CA ASP A 310 23.80 -14.75 10.36
C ASP A 310 25.27 -14.42 10.72
N ASP A 311 25.58 -14.39 12.02
CA ASP A 311 26.93 -14.08 12.51
C ASP A 311 27.97 -15.16 12.16
N SER A 312 27.53 -16.35 11.72
CA SER A 312 28.39 -17.42 11.22
C SER A 312 28.62 -17.35 9.71
N GLY A 313 27.97 -16.40 9.01
CA GLY A 313 27.99 -16.28 7.55
C GLY A 313 27.04 -17.24 6.83
N SER A 314 26.11 -17.88 7.56
CA SER A 314 25.12 -18.80 6.99
C SER A 314 23.87 -18.04 6.53
N PRO A 315 23.25 -18.39 5.40
CA PRO A 315 22.01 -17.74 4.96
C PRO A 315 20.86 -17.88 5.95
N LEU A 316 20.16 -16.78 6.21
CA LEU A 316 18.99 -16.74 7.08
C LEU A 316 17.71 -17.08 6.30
N ASP A 317 17.03 -18.13 6.75
CA ASP A 317 15.70 -18.51 6.26
C ASP A 317 14.56 -17.70 6.92
N LEU A 318 14.85 -17.04 8.05
CA LEU A 318 13.90 -16.26 8.84
C LEU A 318 14.61 -15.04 9.41
N LEU A 319 13.92 -13.90 9.46
CA LEU A 319 14.44 -12.66 10.02
C LEU A 319 13.59 -12.24 11.22
N ASN A 320 14.23 -12.00 12.36
CA ASN A 320 13.57 -11.41 13.52
C ASN A 320 14.09 -10.00 13.81
N GLY A 321 13.21 -9.15 14.32
CA GLY A 321 13.62 -7.86 14.88
C GLY A 321 14.67 -8.06 15.98
N GLY A 322 15.64 -7.16 16.03
CA GLY A 322 16.71 -7.13 17.02
C GLY A 322 17.89 -8.07 16.74
N GLU A 323 17.81 -8.97 15.75
CA GLU A 323 18.94 -9.83 15.36
C GLU A 323 20.01 -9.03 14.60
N ILE A 324 21.28 -9.34 14.86
CA ILE A 324 22.38 -8.84 14.03
C ILE A 324 22.39 -9.67 12.75
N VAL A 325 22.28 -8.98 11.61
CA VAL A 325 22.29 -9.61 10.30
C VAL A 325 23.33 -8.93 9.42
N GLU A 326 23.86 -9.68 8.46
CA GLU A 326 24.65 -9.13 7.35
C GLU A 326 23.86 -9.25 6.04
N LEU A 327 23.53 -8.12 5.42
CA LEU A 327 23.02 -8.11 4.05
C LEU A 327 24.21 -8.15 3.09
N GLU A 328 24.34 -9.25 2.37
CA GLU A 328 25.35 -9.46 1.33
C GLU A 328 24.76 -9.21 -0.06
N VAL A 329 25.43 -8.38 -0.86
CA VAL A 329 25.14 -8.12 -2.27
C VAL A 329 26.37 -8.49 -3.10
N THR A 330 26.21 -9.37 -4.09
CA THR A 330 27.29 -9.77 -5.00
C THR A 330 26.88 -9.63 -6.45
N GLY A 331 27.88 -9.45 -7.31
CA GLY A 331 27.66 -9.25 -8.73
C GLY A 331 28.94 -9.27 -9.55
N THR A 332 28.80 -9.02 -10.84
CA THR A 332 29.89 -8.95 -11.81
C THR A 332 29.88 -7.60 -12.52
N VAL A 333 31.05 -7.18 -12.99
CA VAL A 333 31.25 -5.93 -13.71
C VAL A 333 31.66 -6.25 -15.14
N SER A 334 30.95 -5.69 -16.13
CA SER A 334 31.26 -5.85 -17.56
C SER A 334 31.89 -4.59 -18.19
N ARG A 335 31.94 -3.48 -17.44
CA ARG A 335 32.68 -2.26 -17.77
C ARG A 335 33.26 -1.69 -16.49
N THR A 336 34.54 -1.29 -16.51
CA THR A 336 35.21 -0.72 -15.34
C THR A 336 34.34 0.32 -14.63
N ILE A 337 34.27 0.22 -13.31
CA ILE A 337 33.59 1.17 -12.42
C ILE A 337 34.68 1.82 -11.58
N ASP A 338 34.86 3.13 -11.74
CA ASP A 338 35.96 3.86 -11.12
C ASP A 338 35.67 4.18 -9.64
N GLU A 339 34.42 4.52 -9.33
CA GLU A 339 33.97 4.84 -7.97
C GLU A 339 32.71 4.03 -7.62
N PRO A 340 32.85 2.75 -7.22
CA PRO A 340 31.72 1.88 -6.99
C PRO A 340 30.98 2.23 -5.69
N ILE A 341 29.68 2.49 -5.80
CA ILE A 341 28.78 2.64 -4.66
C ILE A 341 27.71 1.56 -4.75
N VAL A 342 27.66 0.67 -3.76
CA VAL A 342 26.55 -0.29 -3.62
C VAL A 342 25.62 0.23 -2.53
N GLY A 343 24.33 0.29 -2.83
CA GLY A 343 23.30 0.74 -1.90
C GLY A 343 22.17 -0.27 -1.78
N PHE A 344 21.45 -0.18 -0.67
CA PHE A 344 20.22 -0.92 -0.47
C PHE A 344 19.17 -0.07 0.24
N TYR A 345 17.91 -0.47 0.09
CA TYR A 345 16.81 0.07 0.88
C TYR A 345 15.81 -1.04 1.17
N VAL A 346 15.14 -0.93 2.32
CA VAL A 346 14.06 -1.83 2.73
C VAL A 346 12.76 -1.07 2.70
N GLN A 347 11.74 -1.66 2.09
CA GLN A 347 10.41 -1.06 1.98
C GLN A 347 9.31 -2.04 2.40
N ASP A 348 8.19 -1.49 2.86
CA ASP A 348 6.99 -2.27 3.17
C ASP A 348 6.24 -2.68 1.90
N ARG A 349 5.17 -3.47 2.05
CA ARG A 349 4.25 -3.87 0.95
C ARG A 349 3.55 -2.71 0.22
N LEU A 350 3.60 -1.48 0.73
CA LEU A 350 3.04 -0.29 0.09
C LEU A 350 4.11 0.54 -0.64
N GLY A 351 5.38 0.18 -0.50
CA GLY A 351 6.52 0.84 -1.15
C GLY A 351 6.96 2.08 -0.44
N GLN A 352 6.66 2.15 0.85
CA GLN A 352 7.28 3.12 1.72
C GLN A 352 8.64 2.59 2.14
N VAL A 353 9.70 3.35 1.81
CA VAL A 353 11.06 3.06 2.28
C VAL A 353 11.11 3.27 3.79
N LEU A 354 11.55 2.24 4.50
CA LEU A 354 11.68 2.21 5.96
C LEU A 354 13.08 2.64 6.41
N PHE A 355 14.11 2.11 5.73
CA PHE A 355 15.50 2.50 5.92
C PHE A 355 16.33 2.15 4.69
N ALA A 356 17.50 2.78 4.55
CA ALA A 356 18.41 2.61 3.43
C ALA A 356 19.83 2.95 3.86
N ASP A 357 20.83 2.36 3.20
CA ASP A 357 22.23 2.70 3.38
C ASP A 357 23.04 2.38 2.12
N ASN A 358 24.31 2.79 2.07
CA ASN A 358 25.23 2.47 0.99
C ASN A 358 26.69 2.45 1.43
N THR A 359 27.54 1.78 0.64
CA THR A 359 28.99 1.67 0.90
C THR A 359 29.72 3.01 0.84
N GLY A 360 29.06 4.04 0.29
CA GLY A 360 29.55 5.40 0.29
C GLY A 360 29.59 5.99 1.69
N PHE A 361 28.64 5.73 2.58
CA PHE A 361 28.65 6.26 3.96
C PHE A 361 29.50 5.39 4.89
N GLY A 362 30.31 6.02 5.77
CA GLY A 362 31.04 5.32 6.85
C GLY A 362 32.39 4.67 6.48
N SER A 363 32.72 4.51 5.20
CA SER A 363 34.05 4.07 4.77
C SER A 363 35.00 5.28 4.68
N HIS A 364 36.04 5.34 5.53
CA HIS A 364 37.10 6.36 5.41
C HIS A 364 38.00 6.16 4.17
N LYS A 365 37.79 5.07 3.41
CA LYS A 365 38.56 4.70 2.23
C LYS A 365 37.60 4.66 1.04
N ALA A 366 37.90 5.44 0.00
CA ALA A 366 37.22 5.29 -1.29
C ALA A 366 37.37 3.82 -1.74
N ALA A 367 36.28 3.23 -2.22
CA ALA A 367 36.32 1.89 -2.75
C ALA A 367 37.27 1.84 -3.96
N GLU A 368 38.05 0.77 -4.07
CA GLU A 368 38.97 0.60 -5.20
C GLU A 368 38.16 0.38 -6.49
N PRO A 369 38.63 0.89 -7.65
CA PRO A 369 37.98 0.65 -8.93
C PRO A 369 37.79 -0.84 -9.20
N ILE A 370 36.65 -1.21 -9.79
CA ILE A 370 36.34 -2.60 -10.14
C ILE A 370 36.56 -2.77 -11.63
N GLY A 371 37.50 -3.65 -12.00
CA GLY A 371 37.86 -3.90 -13.39
C GLY A 371 36.74 -4.57 -14.18
N SER A 372 36.75 -4.35 -15.49
CA SER A 372 35.89 -5.12 -16.40
C SER A 372 36.22 -6.62 -16.32
N GLY A 373 35.21 -7.44 -16.03
CA GLY A 373 35.31 -8.89 -15.83
C GLY A 373 35.42 -9.32 -14.37
N ASP A 374 35.65 -8.37 -13.45
CA ASP A 374 35.79 -8.68 -12.02
C ASP A 374 34.43 -8.78 -11.32
N GLY A 375 34.43 -9.45 -10.16
CA GLY A 375 33.28 -9.56 -9.27
C GLY A 375 33.34 -8.53 -8.14
N PHE A 376 32.20 -8.22 -7.56
CA PHE A 376 32.10 -7.38 -6.37
C PHE A 376 31.30 -8.04 -5.25
N ARG A 377 31.60 -7.66 -4.01
CA ARG A 377 30.88 -8.04 -2.79
C ARG A 377 30.74 -6.82 -1.90
N ALA A 378 29.51 -6.46 -1.56
CA ALA A 378 29.18 -5.49 -0.53
C ALA A 378 28.47 -6.20 0.63
N ALA A 379 28.83 -5.86 1.86
CA ALA A 379 28.28 -6.44 3.07
C ALA A 379 27.89 -5.33 4.04
N PHE A 380 26.63 -5.35 4.48
CA PHE A 380 26.06 -4.39 5.43
C PHE A 380 25.66 -5.13 6.69
N ARG A 381 26.43 -4.94 7.77
CA ARG A 381 26.13 -5.53 9.06
C ARG A 381 25.36 -4.54 9.93
N PHE A 382 24.14 -4.90 10.31
CA PHE A 382 23.27 -4.04 11.11
C PHE A 382 22.35 -4.86 12.01
N GLN A 383 21.79 -4.22 13.02
CA GLN A 383 20.74 -4.81 13.83
C GLN A 383 19.39 -4.64 13.10
N MET A 384 18.74 -5.75 12.75
CA MET A 384 17.45 -5.74 12.08
C MET A 384 16.44 -4.94 12.92
N PRO A 385 15.83 -3.87 12.38
CA PRO A 385 14.84 -3.12 13.13
C PRO A 385 13.65 -3.99 13.49
N TRP A 386 12.96 -3.67 14.59
CA TRP A 386 11.69 -4.30 14.88
C TRP A 386 10.65 -3.74 13.90
N LEU A 387 10.22 -4.53 12.93
CA LEU A 387 9.21 -4.10 11.96
C LEU A 387 7.86 -4.72 12.32
N PRO A 388 6.71 -4.10 11.96
CA PRO A 388 5.40 -4.75 12.07
C PRO A 388 5.37 -6.14 11.41
N VAL A 389 4.41 -6.99 11.81
CA VAL A 389 4.19 -8.27 11.14
C VAL A 389 3.70 -7.99 9.71
N GLY A 390 4.40 -8.51 8.71
CA GLY A 390 4.10 -8.19 7.32
C GLY A 390 5.17 -8.63 6.32
N GLU A 391 4.90 -8.35 5.06
CA GLU A 391 5.80 -8.58 3.93
C GLU A 391 6.58 -7.32 3.58
N TYR A 392 7.86 -7.51 3.26
CA TYR A 392 8.83 -6.47 2.98
C TYR A 392 9.66 -6.85 1.76
N SER A 393 10.27 -5.85 1.13
CA SER A 393 11.22 -6.08 0.05
C SER A 393 12.49 -5.25 0.22
N VAL A 394 13.58 -5.78 -0.32
CA VAL A 394 14.89 -5.13 -0.39
C VAL A 394 15.15 -4.75 -1.83
N GLY A 395 15.34 -3.45 -2.08
CA GLY A 395 15.92 -2.96 -3.32
C GLY A 395 17.42 -2.78 -3.17
N VAL A 396 18.17 -3.05 -4.23
CA VAL A 396 19.63 -2.90 -4.26
C VAL A 396 20.09 -2.22 -5.54
N ALA A 397 21.20 -1.50 -5.45
CA ALA A 397 21.78 -0.84 -6.61
C ALA A 397 23.30 -0.81 -6.54
N ILE A 398 23.94 -0.81 -7.70
CA ILE A 398 25.34 -0.41 -7.90
C ILE A 398 25.39 0.80 -8.82
N ALA A 399 26.11 1.84 -8.39
CA ALA A 399 26.32 3.07 -9.12
C ALA A 399 27.81 3.35 -9.30
N ASP A 400 28.12 4.19 -10.29
CA ASP A 400 29.46 4.65 -10.64
C ASP A 400 29.51 6.18 -10.52
N GLY A 401 30.54 6.70 -9.84
CA GLY A 401 30.81 8.12 -9.72
C GLY A 401 30.55 8.71 -8.32
N PRO A 402 30.85 10.01 -8.15
CA PRO A 402 30.82 10.67 -6.85
C PRO A 402 29.40 10.74 -6.30
N ARG A 403 29.26 10.72 -4.97
CA ARG A 403 27.97 10.56 -4.25
C ARG A 403 26.83 11.47 -4.74
N GLU A 404 27.13 12.69 -5.17
CA GLU A 404 26.15 13.69 -5.59
C GLU A 404 25.72 13.57 -7.07
N GLU A 405 26.49 12.87 -7.90
CA GLU A 405 26.27 12.72 -9.35
C GLU A 405 26.36 11.25 -9.82
N SER A 406 26.26 10.29 -8.90
CA SER A 406 26.44 8.87 -9.20
C SER A 406 25.41 8.33 -10.20
N ILE A 407 25.89 7.58 -11.18
CA ILE A 407 25.09 7.02 -12.26
C ILE A 407 24.78 5.56 -11.93
N PRO A 408 23.50 5.16 -11.80
CA PRO A 408 23.13 3.78 -11.53
C PRO A 408 23.52 2.88 -12.72
N ARG A 409 24.35 1.86 -12.46
CA ARG A 409 24.78 0.86 -13.44
C ARG A 409 23.82 -0.32 -13.47
N HIS A 410 23.36 -0.75 -12.30
CA HIS A 410 22.32 -1.75 -12.17
C HIS A 410 21.56 -1.53 -10.86
N TRP A 411 20.24 -1.41 -10.97
CA TRP A 411 19.31 -1.22 -9.87
C TRP A 411 18.23 -2.29 -9.98
N ILE A 412 17.97 -3.01 -8.90
CA ILE A 412 16.88 -3.99 -8.80
C ILE A 412 15.94 -3.50 -7.70
N GLU A 413 14.71 -3.14 -8.04
CA GLU A 413 13.79 -2.45 -7.12
C GLU A 413 13.31 -3.31 -5.94
N SER A 414 13.11 -4.61 -6.19
CA SER A 414 12.66 -5.59 -5.20
C SER A 414 13.44 -6.88 -5.43
N ALA A 415 14.74 -6.81 -5.19
CA ALA A 415 15.68 -7.90 -5.40
C ALA A 415 15.42 -9.08 -4.47
N MET A 416 14.91 -8.82 -3.27
CA MET A 416 14.54 -9.86 -2.32
C MET A 416 13.23 -9.50 -1.61
N THR A 417 12.38 -10.50 -1.37
CA THR A 417 11.23 -10.36 -0.47
C THR A 417 11.44 -11.18 0.79
N PHE A 418 11.01 -10.66 1.94
CA PHE A 418 11.03 -11.37 3.21
C PHE A 418 9.79 -11.02 4.05
N ARG A 419 9.52 -11.83 5.08
CA ARG A 419 8.36 -11.68 5.96
C ARG A 419 8.78 -11.64 7.42
N ILE A 420 8.17 -10.74 8.18
CA ILE A 420 8.30 -10.67 9.64
C ILE A 420 7.09 -11.36 10.26
N HIS A 421 7.32 -12.38 11.07
CA HIS A 421 6.27 -13.25 11.64
C HIS A 421 5.86 -12.85 13.06
N GLY A 422 6.77 -12.25 13.83
CA GLY A 422 6.54 -11.83 15.21
C GLY A 422 7.12 -10.45 15.45
N SER A 423 6.33 -9.56 16.03
CA SER A 423 6.76 -8.21 16.38
C SER A 423 5.97 -7.67 17.56
N HIS A 424 6.66 -6.92 18.41
CA HIS A 424 5.99 -6.14 19.46
C HIS A 424 5.49 -4.78 18.96
N VAL A 425 5.75 -4.43 17.70
CA VAL A 425 5.31 -3.17 17.10
C VAL A 425 3.82 -3.25 16.87
N SER A 426 3.05 -2.64 17.76
CA SER A 426 1.59 -2.54 17.67
C SER A 426 1.13 -1.31 16.89
N LEU A 427 1.92 -0.22 16.92
CA LEU A 427 1.66 1.05 16.26
C LEU A 427 2.98 1.65 15.76
N GLY A 428 3.02 2.10 14.50
CA GLY A 428 4.19 2.74 13.89
C GLY A 428 4.90 1.88 12.83
N LEU A 429 5.93 2.45 12.20
CA LEU A 429 6.66 1.82 11.08
C LEU A 429 7.87 0.99 11.55
N VAL A 430 8.47 1.38 12.67
CA VAL A 430 9.65 0.74 13.27
C VAL A 430 9.51 0.77 14.79
N GLY A 431 9.84 -0.34 15.43
CA GLY A 431 9.97 -0.48 16.87
C GLY A 431 11.41 -0.24 17.31
N LEU A 432 11.53 0.47 18.41
CA LEU A 432 12.81 0.65 19.09
C LEU A 432 12.94 -0.41 20.18
N PRO A 433 14.16 -0.92 20.43
CA PRO A 433 14.39 -1.81 21.55
C PRO A 433 14.15 -1.06 22.86
N MET A 434 13.28 -1.61 23.72
CA MET A 434 13.00 -1.01 25.02
C MET A 434 14.07 -1.44 26.02
N LEU A 435 14.91 -0.50 26.49
CA LEU A 435 15.98 -0.80 27.46
C LEU A 435 15.47 -1.22 28.84
N SER A 436 14.32 -0.67 29.26
CA SER A 436 13.62 -1.06 30.48
C SER A 436 12.13 -0.76 30.35
N ILE A 437 11.30 -1.58 30.99
CA ILE A 437 9.85 -1.38 31.08
C ILE A 437 9.48 -1.59 32.55
N THR A 438 9.11 -0.52 33.24
CA THR A 438 8.63 -0.58 34.63
C THR A 438 7.22 0.01 34.70
N LEU A 439 6.40 -0.54 35.60
CA LEU A 439 5.07 -0.02 35.90
C LEU A 439 4.94 0.10 37.42
N ASP A 440 5.21 1.28 37.95
CA ASP A 440 5.07 1.57 39.37
C ASP A 440 3.68 2.11 39.68
N THR A 441 2.99 1.48 40.64
CA THR A 441 1.70 1.98 41.10
C THR A 441 1.93 3.04 42.18
N LEU A 442 1.67 4.30 41.87
CA LEU A 442 1.72 5.37 42.87
C LEU A 442 0.37 5.45 43.60
N HIS A 443 0.36 5.02 44.87
CA HIS A 443 -0.77 5.24 45.75
C HIS A 443 -0.75 6.70 46.25
N ALA A 444 -1.91 7.35 46.28
CA ALA A 444 -2.02 8.70 46.82
C ALA A 444 -1.53 8.72 48.27
N SER A 445 -0.49 9.50 48.56
CA SER A 445 -0.04 9.73 49.92
C SER A 445 -1.18 10.36 50.72
N SER A 446 -1.65 9.68 51.77
CA SER A 446 -2.55 10.26 52.77
C SER A 446 -1.78 11.29 53.60
N ALA A 447 -1.52 12.46 53.02
CA ALA A 447 -0.97 13.61 53.71
C ALA A 447 -2.10 14.62 53.95
N CYS A 448 -3.00 14.32 54.89
CA CYS A 448 -3.82 15.33 55.54
C CYS A 448 -4.43 14.80 56.85
N SER A 449 -3.65 14.78 57.93
CA SER A 449 -4.18 14.85 59.30
C SER A 449 -3.08 15.11 60.33
N GLU A 450 -2.43 16.27 60.26
CA GLU A 450 -1.89 16.92 61.47
C GLU A 450 -2.12 18.43 61.34
N GLN A 451 -3.32 18.85 61.77
CA GLN A 451 -3.59 20.18 62.32
C GLN A 451 -4.90 20.09 63.11
N SER A 452 -4.77 19.76 64.40
CA SER A 452 -5.50 20.33 65.55
C SER A 452 -4.92 19.76 66.83
#